data_AF-A0A7G3AMQ0-F1
#
_entry.id   AF-A0A7G3AMQ0-F1
#
_cell.length_a   1.000
_cell.length_b   1.000
_cell.length_c   1.000
_cell.angle_alpha   90.00
_cell.angle_beta   90.00
_cell.angle_gamma   90.00
#
_symmetry.space_group_name_H-M   'P 1'
#
loop_
_entity.id
_entity.type
_entity.pdbx_description
1 polymer ?
#
loop_
_entity_poly.entity_id
_entity_poly.type
_entity_poly.pdbx_seq_one_letter_code
_entity_poly.pdbx_strand_id
1 'polypeptide(L)'
;MWKSHFLSSVGLLSLSQCHELEEVDFGWCLREEASPGDSLRILLKGCPKLKKVFLAAIRGINDRDLENITEFCPNLEQLDLMGVLGITYDMCYKILSNCRKLKMLDLSFCDQIDEIQVKISILFFRNFLFNLFYFCPADCSVEGCLSC
;
A
#
# COMPACT_ATOMS: atom_id res chain seq x y z
N MET A 1 -2.68 20.13 -0.52
CA MET A 1 -3.16 18.74 -0.60
C MET A 1 -4.41 18.72 -1.48
N TRP A 2 -4.34 18.13 -2.66
CA TRP A 2 -5.52 17.86 -3.49
C TRP A 2 -5.83 16.37 -3.33
N LYS A 3 -6.92 16.02 -2.65
CA LYS A 3 -7.39 14.63 -2.61
C LYS A 3 -8.29 14.45 -3.83
N SER A 4 -7.90 13.59 -4.77
CA SER A 4 -8.77 13.27 -5.90
C SER A 4 -9.87 12.31 -5.42
N HIS A 5 -11.14 12.69 -5.52
CA HIS A 5 -12.25 11.81 -5.11
C HIS A 5 -12.46 10.62 -6.06
N PHE A 6 -11.79 10.62 -7.20
CA PHE A 6 -11.86 9.59 -8.22
C PHE A 6 -10.58 9.59 -9.03
N LEU A 7 -9.91 8.45 -9.18
CA LEU A 7 -8.79 8.30 -10.10
C LEU A 7 -9.19 7.30 -11.19
N SER A 8 -9.47 7.82 -12.39
CA SER A 8 -9.83 6.98 -13.52
C SER A 8 -8.60 6.26 -14.09
N SER A 9 -8.84 5.19 -14.86
CA SER A 9 -7.81 4.51 -15.65
C SER A 9 -7.04 5.49 -16.55
N VAL A 10 -7.71 6.49 -17.12
CA VAL A 10 -7.07 7.55 -17.93
C VAL A 10 -6.08 8.39 -17.11
N GLY A 11 -6.42 8.71 -15.86
CA GLY A 11 -5.52 9.41 -14.95
C GLY A 11 -4.26 8.60 -14.63
N LEU A 12 -4.44 7.31 -14.31
CA LEU A 12 -3.33 6.38 -14.07
C LEU A 12 -2.43 6.22 -15.30
N LEU A 13 -3.02 6.10 -16.50
CA LEU A 13 -2.29 6.03 -17.76
C LEU A 13 -1.49 7.31 -18.02
N SER A 14 -2.04 8.47 -17.71
CA SER A 14 -1.33 9.75 -17.88
C SER A 14 -0.13 9.84 -16.93
N LEU A 15 -0.29 9.42 -15.68
CA LEU A 15 0.79 9.38 -14.69
C LEU A 15 1.89 8.37 -15.05
N SER A 16 1.58 7.29 -15.78
CA SER A 16 2.58 6.31 -16.23
C SER A 16 3.69 6.89 -17.11
N GLN A 17 3.47 8.07 -17.70
CA GLN A 17 4.47 8.78 -18.50
C GLN A 17 5.40 9.65 -17.65
N CYS A 18 5.14 9.77 -16.35
CA CYS A 18 5.97 10.51 -15.40
C CYS A 18 7.09 9.62 -14.84
N HIS A 19 8.15 9.41 -15.62
CA HIS A 19 9.26 8.50 -15.25
C HIS A 19 10.09 8.96 -14.02
N GLU A 20 9.96 10.22 -13.64
CA GLU A 20 10.65 10.83 -12.49
C GLU A 20 9.82 10.79 -11.20
N LEU A 21 8.63 10.19 -11.23
CA LEU A 21 7.73 10.14 -10.09
C LEU A 21 8.31 9.27 -8.97
N GLU A 22 8.48 9.85 -7.78
CA GLU A 22 8.99 9.14 -6.59
C GLU A 22 7.88 8.79 -5.59
N GLU A 23 6.74 9.47 -5.65
CA GLU A 23 5.67 9.36 -4.67
C GLU A 23 4.30 9.44 -5.35
N VAL A 24 3.42 8.50 -5.01
CA VAL A 24 2.01 8.51 -5.41
C VAL A 24 1.12 8.23 -4.20
N ASP A 25 0.06 9.02 -4.08
CA ASP A 25 -0.98 8.81 -3.08
C ASP A 25 -2.34 8.69 -3.76
N PHE A 26 -2.90 7.48 -3.67
CA PHE A 26 -4.23 7.14 -4.16
C PHE A 26 -5.16 6.69 -3.03
N GLY A 27 -4.76 6.91 -1.78
CA GLY A 27 -5.58 6.57 -0.63
C GLY A 27 -6.98 7.16 -0.78
N TRP A 28 -8.01 6.36 -0.47
CA TRP A 28 -9.42 6.76 -0.51
C TRP A 28 -9.98 7.14 -1.90
N CYS A 29 -9.18 7.05 -2.97
CA CYS A 29 -9.56 7.46 -4.32
C CYS A 29 -10.34 6.39 -5.11
N LEU A 30 -10.27 5.12 -4.67
CA LEU A 30 -10.81 3.95 -5.36
C LEU A 30 -11.73 3.15 -4.44
N ARG A 31 -12.88 3.74 -4.09
CA ARG A 31 -13.90 3.14 -3.20
C ARG A 31 -14.78 2.09 -3.90
N GLU A 32 -14.65 1.94 -5.21
CA GLU A 32 -15.35 0.91 -5.98
C GLU A 32 -14.70 -0.46 -5.75
N GLU A 33 -15.51 -1.52 -5.75
CA GLU A 33 -15.07 -2.91 -5.56
C GLU A 33 -14.24 -3.44 -6.73
N ALA A 34 -14.16 -2.69 -7.84
CA ALA A 34 -13.33 -3.04 -8.98
C ALA A 34 -11.85 -2.81 -8.66
N SER A 35 -11.06 -3.87 -8.83
CA SER A 35 -9.59 -3.76 -8.81
C SER A 35 -9.13 -2.73 -9.85
N PRO A 36 -8.14 -1.87 -9.52
CA PRO A 36 -7.55 -0.95 -10.49
C PRO A 36 -6.86 -1.67 -11.66
N GLY A 37 -6.58 -2.96 -11.51
CA GLY A 37 -6.18 -3.88 -12.58
C GLY A 37 -5.00 -3.38 -13.40
N ASP A 38 -5.11 -3.49 -14.72
CA ASP A 38 -4.04 -3.15 -15.67
C ASP A 38 -3.56 -1.70 -15.56
N SER A 39 -4.40 -0.78 -15.09
CA SER A 39 -4.04 0.64 -15.01
C SER A 39 -2.98 0.90 -13.93
N LEU A 40 -3.10 0.25 -12.77
CA LEU A 40 -2.10 0.32 -11.71
C LEU A 40 -0.79 -0.33 -12.17
N ARG A 41 -0.88 -1.49 -12.83
CA ARG A 41 0.30 -2.15 -13.41
C ARG A 41 1.05 -1.26 -14.39
N ILE A 42 0.35 -0.60 -15.31
CA ILE A 42 0.96 0.30 -16.30
C ILE A 42 1.65 1.48 -15.61
N LEU A 43 1.02 2.06 -14.58
CA LEU A 43 1.63 3.12 -13.78
C LEU A 43 2.93 2.65 -13.12
N LEU A 44 2.89 1.55 -12.37
CA LEU A 44 4.05 1.05 -11.62
C LEU A 44 5.21 0.73 -12.57
N LYS A 45 4.91 0.15 -13.74
CA LYS A 45 5.92 -0.11 -14.78
C LYS A 45 6.47 1.17 -15.40
N GLY A 46 5.64 2.20 -15.56
CA GLY A 46 6.02 3.50 -16.12
C GLY A 46 6.84 4.37 -15.17
N CYS A 47 6.75 4.13 -13.86
CA CYS A 47 7.39 4.97 -12.84
C CYS A 47 8.45 4.18 -12.02
N PRO A 48 9.61 3.81 -12.61
CA PRO A 48 10.61 2.95 -11.98
C PRO A 48 11.35 3.60 -10.79
N LYS A 49 11.17 4.91 -10.60
CA LYS A 49 11.77 5.69 -9.50
C LYS A 49 10.86 5.79 -8.27
N LEU A 50 9.69 5.14 -8.28
CA LEU A 50 8.79 5.15 -7.13
C LEU A 50 9.47 4.64 -5.86
N LYS A 51 9.36 5.44 -4.81
CA LYS A 51 9.83 5.19 -3.45
C LYS A 51 8.68 5.13 -2.46
N LYS A 52 7.57 5.84 -2.70
CA LYS A 52 6.44 5.86 -1.78
C LYS A 52 5.13 5.66 -2.52
N VAL A 53 4.32 4.73 -2.02
CA VAL A 53 3.04 4.36 -2.62
C VAL A 53 2.00 4.26 -1.51
N PHE A 54 0.97 5.10 -1.58
CA PHE A 54 -0.13 5.10 -0.61
C PHE A 54 -1.42 4.63 -1.27
N LEU A 55 -1.99 3.56 -0.72
CA LEU A 55 -3.14 2.82 -1.26
C LEU A 55 -4.22 2.58 -0.19
N ALA A 56 -4.21 3.38 0.87
CA ALA A 56 -5.12 3.25 1.99
C ALA A 56 -6.60 3.21 1.57
N ALA A 57 -7.38 2.32 2.19
CA ALA A 57 -8.83 2.16 2.03
C ALA A 57 -9.31 1.94 0.58
N ILE A 58 -8.46 1.35 -0.28
CA ILE A 58 -8.84 0.93 -1.63
C ILE A 58 -9.40 -0.49 -1.57
N ARG A 59 -10.71 -0.64 -1.85
CA ARG A 59 -11.43 -1.92 -1.67
C ARG A 59 -11.13 -2.97 -2.74
N GLY A 60 -10.70 -2.54 -3.93
CA GLY A 60 -10.42 -3.44 -5.05
C GLY A 60 -9.01 -4.04 -5.06
N ILE A 61 -8.08 -3.57 -4.23
CA ILE A 61 -6.70 -4.06 -4.24
C ILE A 61 -6.63 -5.45 -3.61
N ASN A 62 -5.93 -6.34 -4.30
CA ASN A 62 -5.63 -7.69 -3.84
C ASN A 62 -4.16 -8.06 -4.12
N ASP A 63 -3.76 -9.27 -3.72
CA ASP A 63 -2.39 -9.77 -3.92
C ASP A 63 -1.88 -9.60 -5.36
N ARG A 64 -2.70 -9.87 -6.39
CA ARG A 64 -2.27 -9.75 -7.80
C ARG A 64 -1.89 -8.32 -8.17
N ASP A 65 -2.55 -7.33 -7.58
CA ASP A 65 -2.22 -5.92 -7.78
C ASP A 65 -0.87 -5.59 -7.13
N LEU A 66 -0.62 -6.15 -5.94
CA LEU A 66 0.61 -5.95 -5.16
C LEU A 66 1.82 -6.71 -5.72
N GLU A 67 1.63 -7.79 -6.47
CA GLU A 67 2.72 -8.45 -7.19
C GLU A 67 3.46 -7.47 -8.11
N ASN A 68 2.71 -6.60 -8.80
CA ASN A 68 3.27 -5.57 -9.66
C ASN A 68 4.16 -4.58 -8.89
N ILE A 69 3.84 -4.29 -7.63
CA ILE A 69 4.69 -3.43 -6.78
C ILE A 69 6.03 -4.11 -6.54
N THR A 70 6.02 -5.39 -6.20
CA THR A 70 7.25 -6.14 -5.95
C THR A 70 8.09 -6.35 -7.20
N GLU A 71 7.47 -6.36 -8.38
CA GLU A 71 8.13 -6.53 -9.68
C GLU A 71 8.71 -5.22 -10.23
N PHE A 72 7.95 -4.12 -10.17
CA PHE A 72 8.29 -2.86 -10.86
C PHE A 72 8.86 -1.77 -9.95
N CYS A 73 8.73 -1.89 -8.62
CA CYS A 73 9.18 -0.86 -7.67
C CYS A 73 10.30 -1.38 -6.73
N PRO A 74 11.49 -1.75 -7.24
CA PRO A 74 12.57 -2.29 -6.41
C PRO A 74 13.18 -1.28 -5.43
N ASN A 75 12.90 0.02 -5.62
CA ASN A 75 13.38 1.10 -4.78
C ASN A 75 12.36 1.56 -3.72
N LEU A 76 11.27 0.83 -3.54
CA LEU A 76 10.20 1.21 -2.62
C LEU A 76 10.73 1.33 -1.18
N GLU A 77 10.46 2.48 -0.56
CA GLU A 77 10.81 2.86 0.80
C GLU A 77 9.58 2.91 1.73
N GLN A 78 8.40 3.21 1.19
CA GLN A 78 7.17 3.28 1.97
C GLN A 78 5.98 2.72 1.19
N LEU A 79 5.22 1.84 1.83
CA LEU A 79 3.99 1.28 1.29
C LEU A 79 2.89 1.39 2.35
N ASP A 80 1.80 2.07 2.02
CA ASP A 80 0.62 2.18 2.89
C ASP A 80 -0.55 1.40 2.28
N LEU A 81 -0.97 0.35 2.99
CA LEU A 81 -2.09 -0.53 2.63
C LEU A 81 -3.17 -0.51 3.73
N MET A 82 -3.22 0.54 4.55
CA MET A 82 -4.17 0.65 5.65
C MET A 82 -5.60 0.38 5.16
N GLY A 83 -6.32 -0.54 5.82
CA GLY A 83 -7.72 -0.84 5.53
C GLY A 83 -7.97 -1.58 4.20
N VAL A 84 -6.93 -2.16 3.58
CA VAL A 84 -7.09 -3.00 2.39
C VAL A 84 -7.41 -4.43 2.82
N LEU A 85 -8.56 -4.95 2.36
CA LEU A 85 -9.10 -6.23 2.85
C LEU A 85 -8.67 -7.46 2.03
N GLY A 86 -8.13 -7.27 0.83
CA GLY A 86 -7.84 -8.34 -0.13
C GLY A 86 -6.41 -8.89 -0.09
N ILE A 87 -5.68 -8.69 1.02
CA ILE A 87 -4.25 -8.98 1.12
C ILE A 87 -4.00 -10.19 2.02
N THR A 88 -3.16 -11.11 1.57
CA THR A 88 -2.74 -12.27 2.36
C THR A 88 -1.38 -12.08 3.03
N TYR A 89 -1.10 -12.91 4.05
CA TYR A 89 0.20 -12.97 4.69
C TYR A 89 1.35 -13.29 3.72
N ASP A 90 1.15 -14.23 2.79
CA ASP A 90 2.17 -14.63 1.82
C ASP A 90 2.59 -13.45 0.94
N MET A 91 1.63 -12.59 0.60
CA MET A 91 1.90 -11.36 -0.13
C MET A 91 2.72 -10.36 0.70
N CYS A 92 2.40 -10.19 1.98
CA CYS A 92 3.22 -9.37 2.89
C CYS A 92 4.66 -9.88 2.97
N TYR A 93 4.84 -11.20 3.12
CA TYR A 93 6.16 -11.83 3.11
C TYR A 93 6.93 -11.55 1.80
N LYS A 94 6.24 -11.66 0.66
CA LYS A 94 6.81 -11.38 -0.67
C LYS A 94 7.24 -9.92 -0.81
N ILE A 95 6.44 -8.96 -0.32
CA ILE A 95 6.80 -7.54 -0.27
C ILE A 95 8.07 -7.34 0.56
N LEU A 96 8.12 -7.88 1.78
CA LEU A 96 9.28 -7.75 2.66
C LEU A 96 10.56 -8.38 2.07
N SER A 97 10.41 -9.47 1.31
CA SER A 97 11.52 -10.18 0.67
C SER A 97 12.08 -9.45 -0.55
N ASN A 98 11.20 -8.82 -1.35
CA ASN A 98 11.58 -8.21 -2.63
C ASN A 98 11.91 -6.72 -2.51
N CYS A 99 11.17 -5.97 -1.67
CA CYS A 99 11.35 -4.54 -1.48
C CYS A 99 12.41 -4.24 -0.42
N ARG A 100 13.69 -4.51 -0.74
CA ARG A 100 14.81 -4.43 0.23
C ARG A 100 15.13 -3.03 0.77
N LYS A 101 14.60 -1.98 0.14
CA LYS A 101 14.75 -0.58 0.60
C LYS A 101 13.57 -0.11 1.44
N LEU A 102 12.57 -0.97 1.65
CA LEU A 102 11.38 -0.63 2.40
C LEU A 102 11.78 -0.24 3.83
N LYS A 103 11.16 0.81 4.35
CA LYS A 103 11.40 1.34 5.70
C LYS A 103 10.11 1.34 6.50
N MET A 104 8.98 1.49 5.81
CA MET A 104 7.64 1.51 6.39
C MET A 104 6.67 0.70 5.52
N LEU A 105 5.93 -0.18 6.19
CA LEU A 105 4.78 -0.89 5.64
C LEU A 105 3.62 -0.71 6.62
N ASP A 106 2.54 -0.08 6.17
CA ASP A 106 1.31 0.08 6.95
C ASP A 106 0.28 -0.98 6.55
N LEU A 107 -0.17 -1.77 7.52
CA LEU A 107 -1.19 -2.82 7.40
C LEU A 107 -2.30 -2.64 8.44
N SER A 108 -2.43 -1.44 9.01
CA SER A 108 -3.48 -1.17 10.00
C SER A 108 -4.86 -1.42 9.41
N PHE A 109 -5.76 -2.02 10.18
CA PHE A 109 -7.13 -2.37 9.75
C PHE A 109 -7.22 -3.37 8.58
N CYS A 110 -6.18 -4.18 8.34
CA CYS A 110 -6.24 -5.30 7.41
C CYS A 110 -6.65 -6.58 8.15
N ASP A 111 -7.96 -6.82 8.26
CA ASP A 111 -8.55 -7.88 9.11
C ASP A 111 -8.15 -9.32 8.75
N GLN A 112 -7.63 -9.55 7.54
CA GLN A 112 -7.24 -10.89 7.06
C GLN A 112 -5.80 -11.28 7.42
N ILE A 113 -5.04 -10.38 8.06
CA ILE A 113 -3.63 -10.60 8.33
C ILE A 113 -3.41 -10.81 9.82
N ASP A 114 -2.92 -11.99 10.20
CA ASP A 114 -2.52 -12.28 11.58
C ASP A 114 -1.27 -11.47 11.95
N GLU A 115 -1.43 -10.55 12.90
CA GLU A 115 -0.41 -9.65 13.44
C GLU A 115 0.85 -10.40 13.88
N ILE A 116 0.69 -11.59 14.46
CA ILE A 116 1.80 -12.39 15.00
C ILE A 116 2.72 -12.85 13.87
N GLN A 117 2.15 -13.30 12.75
CA GLN A 117 2.90 -13.84 11.64
C GLN A 117 3.73 -12.73 10.95
N VAL A 118 3.14 -11.55 10.79
CA VAL A 118 3.84 -10.39 10.22
C VAL A 118 4.98 -9.92 11.12
N LYS A 119 4.75 -9.83 12.44
CA LYS A 119 5.79 -9.50 13.43
C LYS A 119 6.98 -10.46 13.36
N ILE A 120 6.73 -11.77 13.28
CA ILE A 120 7.79 -12.77 13.15
C ILE A 120 8.58 -12.53 11.87
N SER A 121 7.90 -12.33 10.73
CA SER A 121 8.58 -12.03 9.46
C SER A 121 9.50 -10.81 9.54
N ILE A 122 9.04 -9.71 10.14
CA ILE A 122 9.84 -8.48 10.29
C ILE A 122 11.09 -8.72 11.14
N LEU A 123 10.97 -9.48 12.24
CA LEU A 123 12.11 -9.82 13.10
C LEU A 123 13.18 -10.61 12.33
N PHE A 124 12.80 -11.40 11.32
CA PHE A 124 13.72 -12.11 10.44
C PHE A 124 14.38 -11.22 9.37
N PHE A 125 13.74 -10.13 8.91
CA PHE A 125 14.21 -9.36 7.74
C PHE A 125 14.96 -8.04 8.04
N ARG A 126 15.09 -7.58 9.31
CA ARG A 126 15.78 -6.34 9.85
C ARG A 126 14.82 -5.22 10.29
N ASN A 127 15.37 -4.19 10.97
CA ASN A 127 14.71 -3.00 11.57
C ASN A 127 13.80 -2.21 10.60
N PHE A 128 12.64 -2.73 10.22
CA PHE A 128 11.57 -1.94 9.61
C PHE A 128 10.82 -1.17 10.71
N LEU A 129 10.48 0.09 10.43
CA LEU A 129 9.49 0.81 11.24
C LEU A 129 8.11 0.30 10.81
N PHE A 130 7.68 -0.80 11.41
CA PHE A 130 6.29 -1.20 11.35
C PHE A 130 5.52 -0.32 12.33
N ASN A 131 4.90 0.73 11.79
CA ASN A 131 3.86 1.42 12.53
C ASN A 131 2.66 0.48 12.58
N LEU A 132 2.64 -0.37 13.61
CA LEU A 132 1.39 -0.90 14.15
C LEU A 132 0.68 0.27 14.84
N PHE A 133 0.17 1.25 14.07
CA PHE A 133 -0.85 2.13 14.61
C PHE A 133 -2.09 1.27 14.74
N TYR A 134 -2.20 0.66 15.91
CA TYR A 134 -3.26 -0.25 16.33
C TYR A 134 -4.57 0.14 15.68
N PHE A 135 -5.21 -0.88 15.09
CA PHE A 135 -6.66 -1.02 15.03
C PHE A 135 -7.31 -0.05 16.00
N CYS A 136 -7.96 0.99 15.50
CA CYS A 136 -9.04 1.62 16.24
C CYS A 136 -10.11 0.52 16.37
N PRO A 137 -10.25 -0.17 17.53
CA PRO A 137 -11.49 -0.89 17.75
C PRO A 137 -12.62 0.13 17.55
N ALA A 138 -13.76 -0.31 17.04
CA ALA A 138 -14.88 0.53 16.62
C ALA A 138 -15.49 1.45 17.71
N ASP A 139 -14.78 1.73 18.81
CA ASP A 139 -15.23 2.50 19.97
C ASP A 139 -14.09 3.24 20.73
N CYS A 140 -13.09 3.83 20.04
CA CYS A 140 -12.01 4.56 20.71
C CYS A 140 -12.17 6.09 20.63
N SER A 141 -12.98 6.65 21.54
CA SER A 141 -13.00 8.08 21.87
C SER A 141 -11.89 8.43 22.87
N VAL A 142 -10.62 8.31 22.46
CA VAL A 142 -9.47 8.82 23.21
C VAL A 142 -8.81 9.96 22.45
N GLU A 143 -8.69 11.11 23.09
CA GLU A 143 -7.98 12.27 22.55
C GLU A 143 -6.54 11.88 22.22
N GLY A 144 -6.17 11.99 20.93
CA GLY A 144 -4.86 11.61 20.41
C GLY A 144 -4.90 10.72 19.16
N CYS A 145 -6.06 10.19 18.77
CA CYS A 145 -6.24 9.54 17.47
C CYS A 145 -6.27 10.60 16.35
N LEU A 146 -5.24 10.68 15.50
CA LEU A 146 -5.16 11.63 14.38
C LEU A 146 -5.98 11.21 13.14
N SER A 147 -6.93 10.30 13.32
CA SER A 147 -7.86 9.87 12.28
C SER A 147 -9.26 9.70 12.87
N CYS A 148 -9.92 10.84 13.03
CA CYS A 148 -11.35 11.03 12.82
C CYS A 148 -11.51 12.07 11.71
#